data_AF-A0A1I8HLQ5-F1
#
_entry.id   AF-A0A1I8HLQ5-F1
#
_cell.length_a   1.000
_cell.length_b   1.000
_cell.length_c   1.000
_cell.angle_alpha   90.00
_cell.angle_beta   90.00
_cell.angle_gamma   90.00
#
_symmetry.space_group_name_H-M   'P 1'
#
loop_
_entity.id
_entity.type
_entity.pdbx_description
1 polymer ?
#
loop_
_entity_poly.entity_id
_entity_poly.type
_entity_poly.pdbx_seq_one_letter_code
_entity_poly.pdbx_strand_id
1 'polypeptide(L)'
;MQFLQHQSSGSVDDHRTATAREAGADINSLMQAPVQRIGKYPAVLQGLHSLAQQGSEEQRRLSEAIRCIQPVAAHVNEMQQIRQDFGATFDELAELFHQVYPHKPPVDLSIGELRMFGTVEWLNSAESLGGSQADQQQQQQQQQHPQLCTSCFVFRHAVVLLCQEPRPADEAA
;
A
#
# COMPACT_ATOMS: atom_id res chain seq x y z
N MET A 1 -1.94 -12.88 57.82
CA MET A 1 -1.75 -13.12 56.37
C MET A 1 -2.42 -11.95 55.65
N GLN A 2 -1.70 -10.84 55.42
CA GLN A 2 -1.10 -10.51 54.11
C GLN A 2 -2.00 -10.97 52.95
N PHE A 3 -2.62 -10.03 52.23
CA PHE A 3 -2.32 -9.82 50.81
C PHE A 3 -2.72 -8.40 50.41
N LEU A 4 -1.69 -7.63 50.03
CA LEU A 4 -1.81 -6.39 49.29
C LEU A 4 -2.49 -6.68 47.95
N GLN A 5 -3.54 -5.94 47.61
CA GLN A 5 -3.80 -5.63 46.20
C GLN A 5 -3.72 -4.12 46.01
N HIS A 6 -2.58 -3.78 45.42
CA HIS A 6 -2.20 -2.54 44.77
C HIS A 6 -3.39 -1.75 44.21
N GLN A 7 -3.38 -0.45 44.50
CA GLN A 7 -4.02 0.54 43.66
C GLN A 7 -3.54 0.38 42.22
N SER A 8 -4.44 0.00 41.31
CA SER A 8 -4.21 0.13 39.88
C SER A 8 -4.34 1.61 39.54
N SER A 9 -3.20 2.24 39.30
CA SER A 9 -3.07 3.58 38.73
C SER A 9 -4.00 3.72 37.52
N GLY A 10 -4.69 4.85 37.47
CA GLY A 10 -5.59 5.18 36.39
C GLY A 10 -4.88 5.53 35.08
N SER A 11 -5.73 5.57 34.06
CA SER A 11 -5.94 6.78 33.27
C SER A 11 -4.83 7.16 32.30
N VAL A 12 -4.69 6.36 31.23
CA VAL A 12 -4.27 6.89 29.92
C VAL A 12 -5.13 6.33 28.77
N ASP A 13 -5.62 5.10 28.88
CA ASP A 13 -6.35 4.45 27.77
C ASP A 13 -7.87 4.74 27.73
N ASP A 14 -8.48 5.17 28.85
CA ASP A 14 -9.93 5.44 28.89
C ASP A 14 -10.35 6.69 28.11
N HIS A 15 -9.53 7.74 28.08
CA HIS A 15 -9.90 9.02 27.45
C HIS A 15 -9.95 8.93 25.92
N ARG A 16 -9.10 8.12 25.30
CA ARG A 16 -9.09 7.91 23.84
C ARG A 16 -10.24 7.03 23.38
N THR A 17 -10.59 6.04 24.20
CA THR A 17 -11.66 5.09 23.89
C THR A 17 -13.04 5.71 24.12
N ALA A 18 -13.17 6.60 25.11
CA ALA A 18 -14.38 7.38 25.36
C ALA A 18 -14.67 8.39 24.21
N THR A 19 -13.67 9.17 23.79
CA THR A 19 -13.83 10.18 22.74
C THR A 19 -14.17 9.62 21.36
N ALA A 20 -13.70 8.41 21.03
CA ALA A 20 -14.04 7.72 19.78
C ALA A 20 -15.51 7.25 19.72
N ARG A 21 -16.05 6.77 20.86
CA ARG A 21 -17.47 6.38 20.98
C ARG A 21 -18.40 7.59 20.98
N GLU A 22 -18.00 8.68 21.61
CA GLU A 22 -18.77 9.94 21.64
C GLU A 22 -18.82 10.64 20.27
N ALA A 23 -17.80 10.47 19.43
CA ALA A 23 -17.76 11.01 18.07
C ALA A 23 -18.52 10.19 17.02
N GLY A 24 -19.18 9.08 17.41
CA GLY A 24 -19.90 8.20 16.47
C GLY A 24 -19.02 7.59 15.38
N ALA A 25 -17.71 7.44 15.64
CA ALA A 25 -16.75 7.00 14.63
C ALA A 25 -16.93 5.50 14.31
N ASP A 26 -17.16 5.19 13.04
CA ASP A 26 -17.17 3.82 12.53
C ASP A 26 -15.78 3.16 12.65
N ILE A 27 -15.75 1.84 12.83
CA ILE A 27 -14.51 1.07 13.02
C ILE A 27 -13.56 1.22 11.82
N ASN A 28 -14.10 1.35 10.61
CA ASN A 28 -13.31 1.60 9.41
C ASN A 28 -12.59 2.95 9.48
N SER A 29 -13.27 3.99 9.99
CA SER A 29 -12.68 5.33 10.18
C SER A 29 -11.57 5.31 11.23
N LEU A 30 -11.80 4.59 12.34
CA LEU A 30 -10.78 4.38 13.38
C LEU A 30 -9.56 3.62 12.84
N MET A 31 -9.75 2.72 11.88
CA MET A 31 -8.66 1.96 11.29
C MET A 31 -7.86 2.72 10.23
N GLN A 32 -8.47 3.71 9.57
CA GLN A 32 -7.78 4.57 8.62
C GLN A 32 -6.94 5.67 9.32
N ALA A 33 -7.39 6.15 10.49
CA ALA A 33 -6.76 7.28 11.18
C ALA A 33 -5.25 7.10 11.48
N PRO A 34 -4.74 5.93 11.93
CA PRO A 34 -3.32 5.71 12.14
C PRO A 34 -2.47 5.86 10.87
N VAL A 35 -2.94 5.30 9.74
CA VAL A 35 -2.24 5.39 8.45
C VAL A 35 -2.18 6.84 7.98
N GLN A 36 -3.31 7.54 8.04
CA GLN A 36 -3.42 8.95 7.69
C GLN A 36 -2.54 9.85 8.56
N ARG A 37 -2.31 9.46 9.82
CA ARG A 37 -1.43 10.20 10.72
C ARG A 37 0.03 10.16 10.29
N ILE A 38 0.49 9.01 9.76
CA ILE A 38 1.88 8.84 9.32
C ILE A 38 2.21 9.83 8.20
N GLY A 39 1.29 10.02 7.25
CA GLY A 39 1.43 11.00 6.17
C GLY A 39 1.46 12.47 6.63
N LYS A 40 0.99 12.77 7.85
CA LYS A 40 0.91 14.14 8.38
C LYS A 40 2.14 14.57 9.18
N TYR A 41 2.95 13.63 9.68
CA TYR A 41 4.12 13.97 10.48
C TYR A 41 5.16 14.86 9.76
N PRO A 42 5.46 14.68 8.45
CA PRO A 42 6.37 15.57 7.75
C PRO A 42 5.94 17.04 7.84
N ALA A 43 4.65 17.33 7.61
CA ALA A 43 4.10 18.68 7.64
C ALA A 43 4.19 19.31 9.04
N VAL A 44 3.89 18.55 10.09
CA VAL A 44 4.02 19.02 11.48
C VAL A 44 5.47 19.35 11.83
N LEU A 45 6.41 18.47 11.48
CA LEU A 45 7.84 18.70 11.75
C LEU A 45 8.40 19.88 10.94
N GLN A 46 7.95 20.07 9.70
CA GLN A 46 8.29 21.25 8.89
C GLN A 46 7.78 22.54 9.54
N GLY A 47 6.55 22.52 10.08
CA GLY A 47 5.99 23.63 10.84
C GLY A 47 6.87 23.99 12.05
N LEU A 48 7.24 23.00 12.87
CA LEU A 48 8.14 23.22 14.01
C LEU A 48 9.53 23.70 13.58
N HIS A 49 10.08 23.16 12.49
CA HIS A 49 11.37 23.56 11.95
C HIS A 49 11.38 25.03 11.51
N SER A 50 10.27 25.54 10.96
CA SER A 50 10.14 26.94 10.55
C SER A 50 10.12 27.93 11.72
N LEU A 51 9.70 27.47 12.91
CA LEU A 51 9.64 28.26 14.14
C LEU A 51 10.93 28.16 14.98
N ALA A 52 11.80 27.19 14.68
CA ALA A 52 13.05 26.99 15.39
C ALA A 52 14.08 28.08 15.06
N GLN A 53 14.89 28.45 16.05
CA GLN A 53 15.97 29.43 15.85
C GLN A 53 16.98 28.92 14.81
N GLN A 54 17.36 29.80 13.88
CA GLN A 54 18.29 29.43 12.81
C GLN A 54 19.66 29.01 13.36
N GLY A 55 20.14 27.85 12.91
CA GLY A 55 21.43 27.29 13.31
C GLY A 55 21.44 26.63 14.70
N SER A 56 20.29 26.53 15.37
CA SER A 56 20.19 25.88 16.67
C SER A 56 20.29 24.36 16.57
N GLU A 57 20.62 23.69 17.68
CA GLU A 57 20.68 22.22 17.72
C GLU A 57 19.29 21.60 17.49
N GLU A 58 18.25 22.26 17.99
CA GLU A 58 16.85 21.87 17.80
C GLU A 58 16.47 21.91 16.32
N GLN A 59 16.87 22.95 15.59
CA GLN A 59 16.62 23.03 14.15
C GLN A 59 17.32 21.89 13.41
N ARG A 60 18.59 21.60 13.74
CA ARG A 60 19.33 20.46 13.15
C ARG A 60 18.65 19.12 13.41
N ARG A 61 18.21 18.88 14.66
CA ARG A 61 17.47 17.65 15.04
C ARG A 61 16.16 17.53 14.28
N LEU A 62 15.45 18.64 14.08
CA LEU A 62 14.21 18.67 13.28
C LEU A 62 14.50 18.36 11.80
N SER A 63 15.57 18.91 11.22
CA SER A 63 15.95 18.58 9.83
C SER A 63 16.25 17.08 9.67
N GLU A 64 16.94 16.47 10.63
CA GLU A 64 17.21 15.03 10.64
C GLU A 64 15.93 14.21 10.76
N ALA A 65 15.02 14.59 11.66
CA ALA A 65 13.73 13.92 11.83
C ALA A 65 12.87 13.98 10.56
N ILE A 66 12.81 15.15 9.90
CA ILE A 66 12.11 15.33 8.61
C ILE A 66 12.70 14.39 7.57
N ARG A 67 14.03 14.37 7.43
CA ARG A 67 14.72 13.50 6.46
C ARG A 67 14.41 12.02 6.67
N CYS A 68 14.26 11.58 7.91
CA CYS A 68 13.94 10.20 8.24
C CYS A 68 12.47 9.85 7.96
N ILE A 69 11.53 10.76 8.25
CA ILE A 69 10.09 10.45 8.15
C ILE A 69 9.52 10.65 6.75
N GLN A 70 10.11 11.54 5.95
CA GLN A 70 9.65 11.82 4.59
C GLN A 70 9.59 10.57 3.67
N PRO A 71 10.63 9.71 3.60
CA PRO A 71 10.53 8.48 2.81
C PRO A 71 9.52 7.49 3.38
N VAL A 72 9.34 7.44 4.72
CA VAL A 72 8.33 6.57 5.35
C VAL A 72 6.92 7.01 4.96
N ALA A 73 6.63 8.30 5.02
CA ALA A 73 5.33 8.85 4.61
C ALA A 73 5.06 8.62 3.12
N ALA A 74 6.07 8.82 2.26
CA ALA A 74 5.97 8.53 0.84
C ALA A 74 5.68 7.05 0.58
N HIS A 75 6.41 6.15 1.24
CA HIS A 75 6.21 4.70 1.12
C HIS A 75 4.82 4.27 1.60
N VAL A 76 4.32 4.80 2.73
CA VAL A 76 2.96 4.50 3.20
C VAL A 76 1.91 4.95 2.17
N ASN A 77 2.05 6.13 1.58
CA ASN A 77 1.13 6.61 0.55
C ASN A 77 1.16 5.71 -0.69
N GLU A 78 2.34 5.30 -1.14
CA GLU A 78 2.51 4.40 -2.29
C GLU A 78 1.89 3.02 -2.01
N MET A 79 2.13 2.44 -0.83
CA MET A 79 1.53 1.17 -0.42
C MET A 79 0.01 1.25 -0.32
N GLN A 80 -0.54 2.41 0.10
CA GLN A 80 -1.98 2.67 0.09
C GLN A 80 -2.54 2.75 -1.33
N GLN A 81 -1.84 3.45 -2.25
CA GLN A 81 -2.23 3.53 -3.64
C GLN A 81 -2.28 2.14 -4.28
N ILE A 82 -1.26 1.30 -4.06
CA ILE A 82 -1.25 -0.09 -4.57
C ILE A 82 -2.41 -0.90 -3.98
N ARG A 83 -2.73 -0.75 -2.69
CA ARG A 83 -3.89 -1.44 -2.11
C ARG A 83 -5.20 -1.02 -2.77
N GLN A 84 -5.34 0.27 -3.07
CA GLN A 84 -6.54 0.81 -3.72
C GLN A 84 -6.66 0.30 -5.16
N ASP A 85 -5.56 0.31 -5.91
CA ASP A 85 -5.56 -0.05 -7.33
C ASP A 85 -5.64 -1.56 -7.57
N PHE A 86 -4.96 -2.37 -6.74
CA PHE A 86 -4.76 -3.80 -6.99
C PHE A 86 -5.24 -4.73 -5.87
N GLY A 87 -5.68 -4.18 -4.73
CA GLY A 87 -6.01 -4.97 -3.54
C GLY A 87 -7.06 -6.04 -3.80
N ALA A 88 -8.14 -5.71 -4.50
CA ALA A 88 -9.19 -6.67 -4.85
C ALA A 88 -8.65 -7.80 -5.74
N THR A 89 -7.82 -7.48 -6.73
CA THR A 89 -7.18 -8.49 -7.60
C THR A 89 -6.26 -9.42 -6.81
N PHE A 90 -5.52 -8.91 -5.83
CA PHE A 90 -4.69 -9.75 -4.96
C PHE A 90 -5.52 -10.67 -4.07
N ASP A 91 -6.62 -10.16 -3.50
CA ASP A 91 -7.53 -10.94 -2.68
C ASP A 91 -8.15 -12.10 -3.53
N GLU A 92 -8.64 -11.78 -4.73
CA GLU A 92 -9.19 -12.77 -5.67
C GLU A 92 -8.16 -13.82 -6.11
N LEU A 93 -6.92 -13.42 -6.42
CA LEU A 93 -5.85 -14.34 -6.81
C LEU A 93 -5.45 -15.28 -5.67
N ALA A 94 -5.41 -14.78 -4.43
CA ALA A 94 -5.12 -15.60 -3.25
C ALA A 94 -6.21 -16.65 -3.02
N GLU A 95 -7.48 -16.26 -3.16
CA GLU A 95 -8.62 -17.18 -3.08
C GLU A 95 -8.60 -18.22 -4.20
N LEU A 96 -8.38 -17.78 -5.45
CA LEU A 96 -8.28 -18.67 -6.61
C LEU A 96 -7.15 -19.68 -6.44
N PHE A 97 -5.97 -19.24 -5.99
CA PHE A 97 -4.85 -20.13 -5.74
C PHE A 97 -5.20 -21.21 -4.71
N HIS A 98 -5.89 -20.85 -3.63
CA HIS A 98 -6.33 -21.80 -2.62
C HIS A 98 -7.33 -22.83 -3.18
N GLN A 99 -8.27 -22.38 -4.02
CA GLN A 99 -9.25 -23.26 -4.67
C GLN A 99 -8.61 -24.24 -5.66
N VAL A 100 -7.64 -23.77 -6.46
CA VAL A 100 -6.97 -24.60 -7.48
C VAL A 100 -5.94 -25.53 -6.84
N TYR A 101 -5.27 -25.10 -5.76
CA TYR A 101 -4.23 -25.86 -5.08
C TYR A 101 -4.55 -26.06 -3.58
N PRO A 102 -5.60 -26.82 -3.24
CA PRO A 102 -6.05 -26.97 -1.85
C PRO A 102 -5.04 -27.67 -0.94
N HIS A 103 -4.09 -28.40 -1.51
CA HIS A 103 -3.01 -29.08 -0.77
C HIS A 103 -1.82 -28.16 -0.46
N LYS A 104 -1.74 -26.98 -1.09
CA LYS A 104 -0.69 -26.00 -0.84
C LYS A 104 -1.11 -25.04 0.27
N PRO A 105 -0.16 -24.50 1.05
CA PRO A 105 -0.48 -23.48 2.04
C PRO A 105 -1.10 -22.25 1.35
N PRO A 106 -2.06 -21.57 2.00
CA PRO A 106 -2.59 -20.30 1.51
C PRO A 106 -1.47 -19.30 1.26
N VAL A 107 -1.61 -18.53 0.19
CA VAL A 107 -0.67 -17.46 -0.17
C VAL A 107 -1.15 -16.15 0.43
N ASP A 108 -0.24 -15.43 1.10
CA ASP A 108 -0.51 -14.09 1.62
C ASP A 108 -0.05 -13.05 0.60
N LEU A 109 -1.02 -12.38 -0.03
CA LEU A 109 -0.81 -11.28 -0.98
C LEU A 109 -1.18 -9.92 -0.37
N SER A 110 -1.11 -9.80 0.97
CA SER A 110 -1.29 -8.52 1.64
C SER A 110 -0.12 -7.57 1.36
N ILE A 111 -0.42 -6.26 1.40
CA ILE A 111 0.57 -5.20 1.16
C ILE A 111 1.70 -5.23 2.20
N GLY A 112 1.47 -5.77 3.40
CA GLY A 112 2.52 -5.96 4.39
C GLY A 112 3.58 -7.00 3.98
N GLU A 113 3.23 -7.91 3.08
CA GLU A 113 4.11 -8.94 2.54
C GLU A 113 4.74 -8.56 1.19
N LEU A 114 4.32 -7.46 0.57
CA LEU A 114 4.89 -6.92 -0.65
C LEU A 114 6.30 -6.38 -0.40
N ARG A 115 7.26 -6.80 -1.22
CA ARG A 115 8.69 -6.43 -1.11
C ARG A 115 9.13 -5.48 -2.20
N MET A 116 8.70 -5.74 -3.43
CA MET A 116 9.05 -4.95 -4.60
C MET A 116 7.90 -5.00 -5.60
N PHE A 117 7.76 -3.94 -6.39
CA PHE A 117 6.86 -3.91 -7.52
C PHE A 117 7.42 -3.01 -8.62
N GLY A 118 6.91 -3.18 -9.83
CA GLY A 118 7.27 -2.30 -10.94
C GLY A 118 6.77 -2.82 -12.29
N THR A 119 6.85 -1.96 -13.29
CA THR A 119 6.50 -2.34 -14.67
C THR A 119 7.64 -3.15 -15.28
N VAL A 120 7.29 -4.24 -15.97
CA VAL A 120 8.22 -5.12 -16.67
C VAL A 120 7.76 -5.33 -18.11
N GLU A 121 8.68 -5.69 -19.00
CA GLU A 121 8.37 -6.05 -20.38
C GLU A 121 8.18 -7.57 -20.49
N TRP A 122 7.02 -8.01 -20.98
CA TRP A 122 6.76 -9.43 -21.22
C TRP A 122 7.14 -9.83 -22.65
N LEU A 123 8.38 -10.28 -22.81
CA LEU A 123 8.99 -10.58 -24.12
C LEU A 123 8.28 -11.68 -24.92
N ASN A 124 7.70 -12.69 -24.26
CA ASN A 124 6.99 -13.81 -24.90
C ASN A 124 5.47 -13.77 -24.65
N SER A 125 4.91 -12.57 -24.53
CA SER A 125 3.47 -12.35 -24.30
C SER A 125 2.59 -12.94 -25.40
N ALA A 126 3.01 -12.83 -26.67
CA ALA A 126 2.26 -13.36 -27.82
C ALA A 126 2.07 -14.88 -27.78
N GLU A 127 3.05 -15.62 -27.26
CA GLU A 127 2.99 -17.08 -27.11
C GLU A 127 2.17 -17.50 -25.89
N SER A 128 2.20 -16.67 -24.83
CA SER A 128 1.63 -17.01 -23.52
C SER A 128 0.15 -16.62 -23.38
N LEU A 129 -0.29 -15.55 -24.05
CA LEU A 129 -1.67 -15.05 -24.02
C LEU A 129 -2.58 -15.72 -25.08
N GLY A 130 -2.06 -16.70 -25.81
CA GLY A 130 -2.87 -17.57 -26.68
C GLY A 130 -3.41 -16.91 -27.95
N GLY A 131 -2.78 -15.84 -28.44
CA GLY A 131 -3.15 -15.26 -29.73
C GLY A 131 -2.88 -16.25 -30.86
N SER A 132 -3.93 -16.88 -31.41
CA SER A 132 -3.83 -17.76 -32.57
C SER A 132 -3.03 -17.06 -33.68
N GLN A 133 -2.20 -17.80 -34.42
CA GLN A 133 -1.45 -17.25 -35.56
C GLN A 133 -2.36 -16.56 -36.60
N ALA A 134 -3.64 -16.94 -36.64
CA ALA A 134 -4.69 -16.32 -37.45
C ALA A 134 -5.20 -14.97 -36.91
N ASP A 135 -5.31 -14.79 -35.58
CA ASP A 135 -5.70 -13.53 -34.96
C ASP A 135 -4.58 -12.48 -35.11
N GLN A 136 -3.32 -12.92 -35.13
CA GLN A 136 -2.16 -12.06 -35.36
C GLN A 136 -2.10 -11.49 -36.79
N GLN A 137 -2.50 -12.25 -37.83
CA GLN A 137 -2.52 -11.75 -39.22
C GLN A 137 -3.68 -10.79 -39.50
N GLN A 138 -4.83 -10.97 -38.82
CA GLN A 138 -5.94 -10.01 -38.91
C GLN A 138 -5.67 -8.75 -38.08
N GLN A 139 -5.06 -8.88 -36.90
CA GLN A 139 -4.65 -7.72 -36.08
C GLN A 139 -3.47 -6.95 -36.70
N GLN A 140 -2.60 -7.56 -37.51
CA GLN A 140 -1.61 -6.79 -38.28
C GLN A 140 -2.22 -5.87 -39.35
N GLN A 141 -3.45 -6.14 -39.82
CA GLN A 141 -4.14 -5.26 -40.77
C GLN A 141 -4.90 -4.10 -40.11
N GLN A 142 -5.19 -4.19 -38.80
CA GLN A 142 -5.75 -3.10 -37.99
C GLN A 142 -4.68 -2.63 -37.01
N GLN A 143 -4.07 -1.45 -37.24
CA GLN A 143 -2.97 -0.85 -36.45
C GLN A 143 -3.34 -0.49 -34.99
N GLN A 144 -3.97 -1.37 -34.23
CA GLN A 144 -4.28 -1.20 -32.82
C GLN A 144 -3.89 -2.47 -32.08
N HIS A 145 -2.58 -2.64 -31.83
CA HIS A 145 -2.15 -3.50 -30.75
C HIS A 145 -2.50 -2.78 -29.44
N PRO A 146 -3.32 -3.36 -28.53
CA PRO A 146 -3.47 -2.81 -27.20
C PRO A 146 -2.08 -2.82 -26.56
N GLN A 147 -1.61 -1.65 -26.11
CA GLN A 147 -0.26 -1.48 -25.55
C GLN A 147 -0.20 -2.05 -24.12
N LEU A 148 -0.45 -3.35 -23.94
CA LEU A 148 -0.53 -3.97 -22.62
C LEU A 148 0.71 -3.64 -21.77
N CYS A 149 0.50 -3.12 -20.56
CA CYS A 149 1.53 -2.94 -19.56
C CYS A 149 1.52 -4.14 -18.60
N THR A 150 2.71 -4.69 -18.32
CA THR A 150 2.85 -5.78 -17.34
C THR A 150 3.42 -5.23 -16.04
N SER A 151 2.67 -5.36 -14.96
CA SER A 151 3.12 -5.02 -13.61
C SER A 151 3.55 -6.29 -12.87
N CYS A 152 4.73 -6.26 -12.28
CA CYS A 152 5.26 -7.33 -11.45
C CYS A 152 5.21 -6.94 -9.97
N PHE A 153 4.70 -7.83 -9.13
CA PHE A 153 4.64 -7.67 -7.67
C PHE A 153 5.31 -8.87 -7.01
N VAL A 154 6.30 -8.61 -6.17
CA VAL A 154 7.07 -9.62 -5.45
C VAL A 154 6.67 -9.58 -3.98
N PHE A 155 5.96 -10.60 -3.54
CA PHE A 155 5.60 -10.84 -2.14
C PHE A 155 6.60 -11.79 -1.49
N ARG A 156 6.59 -11.89 -0.15
CA ARG A 156 7.50 -12.79 0.57
C ARG A 156 7.43 -14.25 0.08
N HIS A 157 6.25 -14.71 -0.33
CA HIS A 157 6.02 -16.11 -0.72
C HIS A 157 5.42 -16.28 -2.12
N ALA A 158 5.34 -15.22 -2.92
CA ALA A 158 4.74 -15.27 -4.25
C ALA A 158 5.23 -14.16 -5.17
N VAL A 159 5.10 -14.38 -6.48
CA VAL A 159 5.26 -13.36 -7.50
C VAL A 159 3.97 -13.30 -8.31
N VAL A 160 3.42 -12.10 -8.47
CA VAL A 160 2.20 -11.84 -9.25
C VAL A 160 2.57 -10.99 -10.45
N LEU A 161 2.16 -11.43 -11.64
CA LEU A 161 2.27 -10.66 -12.89
C LEU A 161 0.86 -10.28 -13.33
N LEU A 162 0.60 -8.98 -13.47
CA LEU A 162 -0.66 -8.45 -13.96
C LEU A 162 -0.45 -7.79 -15.31
N CYS A 163 -1.18 -8.26 -16.33
CA CYS A 163 -1.20 -7.65 -17.64
C CYS A 163 -2.47 -6.83 -17.76
N GLN A 164 -2.31 -5.52 -17.92
CA GLN A 164 -3.42 -4.59 -18.00
C GLN A 164 -3.27 -3.72 -19.23
N GLU A 165 -4.38 -3.23 -19.76
CA GLU A 165 -4.34 -2.17 -20.75
C GLU A 165 -3.95 -0.85 -20.05
N PRO A 166 -3.03 -0.06 -20.62
CA PRO A 166 -2.65 1.21 -20.04
C PRO A 166 -3.86 2.12 -20.00
N ARG A 167 -4.14 2.69 -18.83
CA ARG A 167 -5.22 3.67 -18.69
C ARG A 167 -4.98 4.82 -19.67
N PRO A 168 -5.98 5.19 -20.50
CA PRO A 168 -5.84 6.29 -21.43
C PRO A 168 -5.53 7.58 -20.66
N ALA A 169 -4.56 8.35 -21.16
CA ALA A 169 -4.03 9.55 -20.49
C ALA A 169 -5.07 10.69 -20.28
N ASP A 170 -6.30 10.53 -20.78
CA ASP A 170 -7.36 11.55 -20.80
C ASP A 170 -8.28 11.49 -19.56
N GLU A 171 -8.13 10.49 -18.68
CA GLU A 171 -8.93 10.35 -17.44
C GLU A 171 -8.21 10.86 -16.17
N ALA A 172 -7.02 11.47 -16.31
CA ALA A 172 -6.19 11.93 -15.19
C ALA A 172 -6.12 13.46 -15.03
N ALA A 173 -7.14 14.20 -15.49
CA ALA A 173 -7.24 15.66 -15.35
C ALA A 173 -8.49 16.09 -14.56
#